data_AF-A0A7S2N8L3-F1
#
_entry.id   AF-A0A7S2N8L3-F1
#
_cell.length_a   1.000
_cell.length_b   1.000
_cell.length_c   1.000
_cell.angle_alpha   90.00
_cell.angle_beta   90.00
_cell.angle_gamma   90.00
#
_symmetry.space_group_name_H-M   'P 1'
#
loop_
_entity.id
_entity.type
_entity.pdbx_description
1 polymer ?
#
loop_
_entity_poly.entity_id
_entity_poly.type
_entity_poly.pdbx_seq_one_letter_code
_entity_poly.pdbx_strand_id
1 'polypeptide(L)'
;HSERDLLLQLRMEATPRANGAVIAECRAKPQDLIHQELCAACREKMAAAIEREPISHEARAELLALCRRESTRMGTLRTRVSWAQAGFPLRLWKRLPRTQLDHVPRVHAPLMATLWADFVAPNLPCIITGAFDATTFPPLERFKQDEHLRLKCGHRLVPVKQHYTDRDGRRIFTNDQDRLVKLSTYLDELQSKGAPQMYLAKMDLRTHLPEMHAEVTSAPSSPYTEYGGCFGKLIDDGVVCYFGGGENTTNTHFDGYENLMLVVDGTKHLLLYPPGEVDHLYITRMGGSAYSYSAIPPMVRLRPRLRDRVR
;
A
#
# COMPACT_ATOMS: atom_id res chain seq x y z
N HIS A 1 3.88 25.46 -11.89
CA HIS A 1 3.42 24.08 -12.00
C HIS A 1 2.63 23.76 -10.76
N SER A 2 1.34 23.42 -10.89
CA SER A 2 0.59 22.90 -9.76
C SER A 2 1.25 21.59 -9.33
N GLU A 3 1.49 21.42 -8.04
CA GLU A 3 2.04 20.17 -7.48
C GLU A 3 0.97 19.06 -7.44
N ARG A 4 0.03 19.05 -8.39
CA ARG A 4 -1.09 18.12 -8.40
C ARG A 4 -0.58 16.69 -8.59
N ASP A 5 -1.12 15.76 -7.81
CA ASP A 5 -0.90 14.33 -7.96
C ASP A 5 -2.22 13.58 -8.06
N LEU A 6 -2.38 12.77 -9.11
CA LEU A 6 -3.53 11.88 -9.29
C LEU A 6 -3.03 10.46 -9.60
N LEU A 7 -3.43 9.53 -8.75
CA LEU A 7 -3.04 8.13 -8.81
C LEU A 7 -4.28 7.26 -8.67
N LEU A 8 -4.36 6.23 -9.51
CA LEU A 8 -5.30 5.13 -9.37
C LEU A 8 -4.55 3.91 -8.83
N GLN A 9 -5.11 3.24 -7.84
CA GLN A 9 -4.61 1.97 -7.33
C GLN A 9 -5.71 0.93 -7.52
N LEU A 10 -5.40 -0.10 -8.31
CA LEU A 10 -6.22 -1.29 -8.42
C LEU A 10 -5.72 -2.29 -7.37
N ARG A 11 -6.64 -2.80 -6.57
CA ARG A 11 -6.42 -3.78 -5.52
C ARG A 11 -7.04 -5.09 -5.95
N MET A 12 -6.22 -6.12 -6.06
CA MET A 12 -6.65 -7.45 -6.45
C MET A 12 -6.39 -8.42 -5.31
N GLU A 13 -7.23 -9.43 -5.19
CA GLU A 13 -6.94 -10.58 -4.32
C GLU A 13 -5.52 -11.06 -4.63
N ALA A 14 -4.76 -11.38 -3.59
CA ALA A 14 -3.52 -12.10 -3.80
C ALA A 14 -3.88 -13.42 -4.50
N THR A 15 -3.29 -13.68 -5.67
CA THR A 15 -3.52 -14.91 -6.42
C THR A 15 -3.37 -16.09 -5.46
N PRO A 16 -4.28 -17.08 -5.44
CA PRO A 16 -4.21 -18.18 -4.49
C PRO A 16 -2.84 -18.86 -4.56
N ARG A 17 -1.98 -18.57 -3.59
CA ARG A 17 -0.62 -19.13 -3.55
C ARG A 17 -0.71 -20.55 -3.03
N ALA A 18 -1.11 -21.50 -3.88
CA ALA A 18 -1.23 -22.95 -3.62
C ALA A 18 -2.03 -23.41 -2.38
N ASN A 19 -2.37 -22.52 -1.43
CA ASN A 19 -2.86 -22.84 -0.09
C ASN A 19 -4.11 -22.02 0.31
N GLY A 20 -4.92 -21.58 -0.66
CA GLY A 20 -6.36 -21.34 -0.49
C GLY A 20 -6.88 -20.47 0.67
N ALA A 21 -6.08 -19.59 1.29
CA ALA A 21 -6.54 -18.81 2.43
C ALA A 21 -7.07 -17.43 2.02
N VAL A 22 -8.36 -17.20 2.28
CA VAL A 22 -8.99 -15.87 2.30
C VAL A 22 -8.40 -15.06 3.45
N ILE A 23 -8.04 -13.81 3.20
CA ILE A 23 -7.44 -12.90 4.17
C ILE A 23 -8.52 -12.48 5.17
N ALA A 24 -8.55 -13.15 6.32
CA ALA A 24 -9.43 -12.77 7.43
C ALA A 24 -8.78 -11.68 8.30
N GLU A 25 -9.58 -10.67 8.66
CA GLU A 25 -9.19 -9.58 9.56
C GLU A 25 -8.72 -10.11 10.92
N CYS A 26 -7.43 -9.95 11.21
CA CYS A 26 -6.88 -10.24 12.54
C CYS A 26 -7.43 -9.23 13.57
N ARG A 27 -8.11 -9.69 14.63
CA ARG A 27 -8.51 -8.88 15.81
C ARG A 27 -7.76 -9.36 17.07
N ALA A 28 -7.08 -8.46 17.83
CA ALA A 28 -6.95 -8.45 19.31
C ALA A 28 -5.83 -7.54 19.91
N LYS A 29 -6.07 -7.15 21.19
CA LYS A 29 -5.50 -6.16 22.18
C LYS A 29 -3.96 -6.18 22.49
N PRO A 30 -3.47 -5.47 23.53
CA PRO A 30 -3.13 -4.03 23.66
C PRO A 30 -1.68 -3.68 23.20
N GLN A 31 -1.33 -2.40 23.23
CA GLN A 31 -0.33 -1.70 22.39
C GLN A 31 1.11 -1.62 22.95
N ASP A 32 1.36 -2.01 24.20
CA ASP A 32 2.56 -1.54 24.91
C ASP A 32 3.82 -2.45 24.82
N LEU A 33 3.72 -3.65 24.25
CA LEU A 33 4.82 -4.63 24.25
C LEU A 33 5.51 -4.83 22.89
N ILE A 34 5.10 -4.08 21.86
CA ILE A 34 5.44 -4.44 20.47
C ILE A 34 6.93 -4.19 20.16
N HIS A 35 7.54 -3.22 20.84
CA HIS A 35 8.96 -2.87 20.69
C HIS A 35 9.91 -3.62 21.62
N GLN A 36 9.39 -4.36 22.61
CA GLN A 36 10.23 -5.08 23.57
C GLN A 36 10.71 -6.41 22.98
N GLU A 37 11.96 -6.74 23.27
CA GLU A 37 12.45 -8.11 23.09
C GLU A 37 11.65 -9.06 23.98
N LEU A 38 11.42 -10.28 23.50
CA LEU A 38 10.71 -11.27 24.30
C LEU A 38 11.54 -11.64 25.53
N CYS A 39 11.01 -11.47 26.74
CA CYS A 39 11.62 -12.08 27.92
C CYS A 39 11.38 -13.60 27.91
N ALA A 40 12.13 -14.36 28.73
CA ALA A 40 12.02 -15.83 28.77
C ALA A 40 10.57 -16.32 29.03
N ALA A 41 9.86 -15.71 29.99
CA ALA A 41 8.47 -16.05 30.28
C ALA A 41 7.51 -15.73 29.11
N CYS A 42 7.77 -14.66 28.34
CA CYS A 42 7.00 -14.34 27.14
C CYS A 42 7.27 -15.34 26.02
N ARG A 43 8.50 -15.82 25.87
CA ARG A 43 8.86 -16.84 24.86
C ARG A 43 8.09 -18.14 25.08
N GLU A 44 8.03 -18.64 26.31
CA GLU A 44 7.29 -19.88 26.62
C GLU A 44 5.80 -19.76 26.33
N LYS A 45 5.16 -18.67 26.80
CA LYS A 45 3.74 -18.40 26.54
C LYS A 45 3.45 -18.30 25.04
N MET A 46 4.33 -17.65 24.29
CA MET A 46 4.16 -17.48 22.85
C MET A 46 4.40 -18.78 22.09
N ALA A 47 5.41 -19.57 22.46
CA ALA A 47 5.62 -20.89 21.88
C ALA A 47 4.38 -21.78 22.07
N ALA A 48 3.81 -21.81 23.27
CA ALA A 48 2.56 -22.52 23.55
C ALA A 48 1.35 -21.95 22.80
N ALA A 49 1.35 -20.66 22.45
CA ALA A 49 0.31 -20.06 21.62
C ALA A 49 0.46 -20.47 20.14
N ILE A 50 1.67 -20.37 19.58
CA ILE A 50 2.02 -20.82 18.22
C ILE A 50 1.64 -22.29 18.03
N GLU A 51 1.81 -23.12 19.06
CA GLU A 51 1.44 -24.53 19.02
C GLU A 51 -0.08 -24.78 18.86
N ARG A 52 -0.91 -23.77 19.10
CA ARG A 52 -2.37 -23.88 18.95
C ARG A 52 -2.89 -23.23 17.68
N GLU A 53 -2.03 -22.55 16.91
CA GLU A 53 -2.45 -21.85 15.70
C GLU A 53 -2.75 -22.82 14.56
N PRO A 54 -3.80 -22.56 13.74
CA PRO A 54 -4.16 -23.39 12.59
C PRO A 54 -3.26 -23.06 11.39
N ILE A 55 -1.97 -23.41 11.50
CA ILE A 55 -0.94 -23.12 10.49
C ILE A 55 -0.17 -24.39 10.09
N SER A 56 0.45 -24.38 8.90
CA SER A 56 1.28 -25.47 8.39
C SER A 56 2.41 -25.84 9.36
N HIS A 57 2.84 -27.10 9.33
CA HIS A 57 3.93 -27.61 10.17
C HIS A 57 5.24 -26.83 9.94
N GLU A 58 5.55 -26.47 8.71
CA GLU A 58 6.74 -25.71 8.34
C GLU A 58 6.71 -24.30 8.93
N ALA A 59 5.58 -23.60 8.80
CA ALA A 59 5.41 -22.26 9.36
C ALA A 59 5.53 -22.25 10.89
N ARG A 60 4.95 -23.27 11.53
CA ARG A 60 5.06 -23.47 12.98
C ARG A 60 6.51 -23.67 13.41
N ALA A 61 7.26 -24.54 12.73
CA ALA A 61 8.67 -24.77 13.03
C ALA A 61 9.50 -23.48 12.91
N GLU A 62 9.30 -22.69 11.86
CA GLU A 62 9.95 -21.40 11.67
C GLU A 62 9.59 -20.38 12.76
N LEU A 63 8.32 -20.30 13.15
CA LEU A 63 7.86 -19.40 14.22
C LEU A 63 8.40 -19.78 15.59
N LEU A 64 8.47 -21.08 15.90
CA LEU A 64 9.07 -21.58 17.14
C LEU A 64 10.58 -21.30 17.17
N ALA A 65 11.27 -21.51 16.05
CA ALA A 65 12.69 -21.17 15.93
C ALA A 65 12.93 -19.66 16.12
N LEU A 66 12.07 -18.81 15.55
CA LEU A 66 12.12 -17.37 15.73
C LEU A 66 11.84 -16.97 17.19
N CYS A 67 10.85 -17.58 17.83
CA CYS A 67 10.49 -17.34 19.23
C CYS A 67 11.67 -17.60 20.19
N ARG A 68 12.54 -18.58 19.87
CA ARG A 68 13.72 -18.92 20.69
C ARG A 68 14.87 -17.91 20.57
N ARG A 69 14.89 -17.05 19.55
CA ARG A 69 15.98 -16.06 19.37
C ARG A 69 15.81 -14.92 20.38
N GLU A 70 16.91 -14.50 20.99
CA GLU A 70 16.89 -13.43 21.99
C GLU A 70 16.47 -12.08 21.39
N SER A 71 16.94 -11.78 20.18
CA SER A 71 16.66 -10.53 19.47
C SER A 71 15.26 -10.45 18.84
N THR A 72 14.40 -11.44 19.04
CA THR A 72 13.06 -11.45 18.42
C THR A 72 12.15 -10.47 19.15
N ARG A 73 11.61 -9.52 18.38
CA ARG A 73 10.62 -8.56 18.85
C ARG A 73 9.21 -9.14 18.77
N MET A 74 8.37 -8.77 19.72
CA MET A 74 6.98 -9.20 19.76
C MET A 74 6.21 -8.83 18.48
N GLY A 75 6.41 -7.61 17.96
CA GLY A 75 5.77 -7.16 16.72
C GLY A 75 6.06 -8.06 15.53
N THR A 76 7.35 -8.38 15.32
CA THR A 76 7.80 -9.29 14.28
C THR A 76 7.12 -10.65 14.37
N LEU A 77 7.10 -11.25 15.58
CA LEU A 77 6.55 -12.58 15.77
C LEU A 77 5.04 -12.60 15.50
N ARG A 78 4.30 -11.62 16.03
CA ARG A 78 2.86 -11.46 15.77
C ARG A 78 2.57 -11.29 14.28
N THR A 79 3.35 -10.47 13.57
CA THR A 79 3.19 -10.28 12.13
C THR A 79 3.40 -11.58 11.36
N ARG A 80 4.44 -12.36 11.68
CA ARG A 80 4.68 -13.65 11.02
C ARG A 80 3.63 -14.71 11.35
N VAL A 81 3.05 -14.70 12.55
CA VAL A 81 1.89 -15.55 12.88
C VAL A 81 0.71 -15.19 11.98
N SER A 82 0.38 -13.90 11.84
CA SER A 82 -0.69 -13.46 10.94
C SER A 82 -0.43 -13.84 9.48
N TRP A 83 0.81 -13.75 9.02
CA TRP A 83 1.20 -14.22 7.69
C TRP A 83 1.02 -15.72 7.52
N ALA A 84 1.40 -16.52 8.51
CA ALA A 84 1.22 -17.96 8.50
C ALA A 84 -0.27 -18.36 8.46
N GLN A 85 -1.11 -17.70 9.25
CA GLN A 85 -2.56 -17.88 9.25
C GLN A 85 -3.18 -17.51 7.89
N ALA A 86 -2.64 -16.49 7.23
CA ALA A 86 -3.04 -16.07 5.89
C ALA A 86 -2.37 -16.90 4.76
N GLY A 87 -1.63 -17.96 5.07
CA GLY A 87 -1.01 -18.84 4.07
C GLY A 87 0.14 -18.21 3.28
N PHE A 88 0.81 -17.18 3.81
CA PHE A 88 1.94 -16.55 3.13
C PHE A 88 3.12 -17.53 2.99
N PRO A 89 3.76 -17.62 1.80
CA PRO A 89 4.89 -18.52 1.59
C PRO A 89 6.10 -18.16 2.48
N LEU A 90 6.69 -19.17 3.13
CA LEU A 90 7.87 -19.02 3.99
C LEU A 90 9.10 -18.44 3.28
N ARG A 91 9.22 -18.64 1.96
CA ARG A 91 10.31 -18.03 1.17
C ARG A 91 10.32 -16.50 1.27
N LEU A 92 9.17 -15.86 1.50
CA LEU A 92 9.08 -14.40 1.65
C LEU A 92 9.52 -13.90 3.02
N TRP A 93 9.66 -14.79 3.98
CA TRP A 93 10.14 -14.46 5.32
C TRP A 93 11.68 -14.34 5.35
N LYS A 94 12.34 -14.82 4.28
CA LYS A 94 13.78 -14.75 4.10
C LYS A 94 14.15 -13.39 3.52
N ARG A 95 15.30 -12.87 3.94
CA ARG A 95 15.84 -11.63 3.38
C ARG A 95 16.29 -11.87 1.95
N LEU A 96 15.95 -10.92 1.09
CA LEU A 96 16.49 -10.88 -0.27
C LEU A 96 17.96 -10.43 -0.22
N PRO A 97 18.82 -10.92 -1.13
CA PRO A 97 20.15 -10.38 -1.32
C PRO A 97 20.09 -8.87 -1.59
N ARG A 98 21.03 -8.09 -1.02
CA ARG A 98 21.08 -6.63 -1.19
C ARG A 98 21.11 -6.19 -2.66
N THR A 99 21.76 -6.95 -3.53
CA THR A 99 21.83 -6.70 -4.97
C THR A 99 20.46 -6.70 -5.67
N GLN A 100 19.43 -7.30 -5.06
CA GLN A 100 18.05 -7.28 -5.55
C GLN A 100 17.25 -6.09 -5.01
N LEU A 101 17.85 -5.23 -4.18
CA LEU A 101 17.17 -4.13 -3.49
C LEU A 101 17.63 -2.73 -3.93
N ASP A 102 18.61 -2.64 -4.84
CA ASP A 102 19.24 -1.36 -5.20
C ASP A 102 18.35 -0.48 -6.10
N HIS A 103 17.44 -1.07 -6.87
CA HIS A 103 16.46 -0.32 -7.68
C HIS A 103 15.24 -1.18 -8.05
N VAL A 104 14.13 -0.51 -8.40
CA VAL A 104 12.94 -1.17 -8.96
C VAL A 104 13.08 -1.24 -10.48
N PRO A 105 13.09 -2.44 -11.09
CA PRO A 105 13.28 -2.60 -12.53
C PRO A 105 12.13 -1.99 -13.32
N ARG A 106 12.44 -1.41 -14.49
CA ARG A 106 11.44 -0.90 -15.44
C ARG A 106 11.29 -1.91 -16.58
N VAL A 107 10.05 -2.33 -16.84
CA VAL A 107 9.72 -3.25 -17.92
C VAL A 107 8.74 -2.59 -18.87
N HIS A 108 8.95 -2.76 -20.18
CA HIS A 108 8.11 -2.15 -21.20
C HIS A 108 7.03 -3.13 -21.64
N ALA A 109 5.76 -2.75 -21.45
CA ALA A 109 4.56 -3.49 -21.84
C ALA A 109 4.72 -5.03 -21.79
N PRO A 110 5.08 -5.60 -20.61
CA PRO A 110 5.36 -7.02 -20.51
C PRO A 110 4.12 -7.84 -20.79
N LEU A 111 4.29 -9.05 -21.35
CA LEU A 111 3.22 -10.03 -21.40
C LEU A 111 2.85 -10.47 -19.98
N MET A 112 1.58 -10.82 -19.76
CA MET A 112 1.08 -11.26 -18.45
C MET A 112 1.87 -12.43 -17.86
N ALA A 113 2.24 -13.41 -18.68
CA ALA A 113 3.01 -14.56 -18.24
C ALA A 113 4.41 -14.17 -17.75
N THR A 114 5.07 -13.22 -18.45
CA THR A 114 6.37 -12.66 -18.06
C THR A 114 6.24 -11.86 -16.77
N LEU A 115 5.23 -10.99 -16.67
CA LEU A 115 4.96 -10.21 -15.46
C LEU A 115 4.75 -11.12 -14.23
N TRP A 116 3.99 -12.21 -14.41
CA TRP A 116 3.76 -13.20 -13.37
C TRP A 116 5.05 -13.90 -12.95
N ALA A 117 5.77 -14.50 -13.91
CA ALA A 117 6.94 -15.32 -13.62
C ALA A 117 8.09 -14.51 -12.99
N ASP A 118 8.32 -13.30 -13.49
CA ASP A 118 9.51 -12.51 -13.15
C ASP A 118 9.28 -11.58 -11.95
N PHE A 119 8.03 -11.21 -11.65
CA PHE A 119 7.71 -10.21 -10.62
C PHE A 119 6.67 -10.69 -9.60
N VAL A 120 5.47 -11.08 -10.03
CA VAL A 120 4.39 -11.40 -9.08
C VAL A 120 4.69 -12.67 -8.30
N ALA A 121 5.05 -13.77 -8.98
CA ALA A 121 5.41 -15.02 -8.35
C ALA A 121 6.61 -14.86 -7.38
N PRO A 122 7.74 -14.22 -7.72
CA PRO A 122 8.85 -14.00 -6.79
C PRO A 122 8.57 -12.92 -5.73
N ASN A 123 7.43 -12.20 -5.80
CA ASN A 123 7.05 -11.09 -4.92
C ASN A 123 8.04 -9.91 -5.01
N LEU A 124 8.37 -9.53 -6.25
CA LEU A 124 9.25 -8.42 -6.59
C LEU A 124 8.47 -7.27 -7.22
N PRO A 125 8.77 -6.01 -6.86
CA PRO A 125 8.15 -4.86 -7.50
C PRO A 125 8.74 -4.62 -8.91
N CYS A 126 7.96 -4.02 -9.79
CA CYS A 126 8.44 -3.46 -11.05
C CYS A 126 7.69 -2.18 -11.41
N ILE A 127 8.25 -1.40 -12.33
CA ILE A 127 7.58 -0.28 -13.00
C ILE A 127 7.25 -0.71 -14.42
N ILE A 128 5.96 -0.84 -14.72
CA ILE A 128 5.48 -1.10 -16.06
C ILE A 128 5.44 0.22 -16.84
N THR A 129 6.00 0.23 -18.04
CA THR A 129 6.04 1.41 -18.93
C THR A 129 5.41 1.07 -20.28
N GLY A 130 4.78 2.04 -20.95
CA GLY A 130 4.24 1.87 -22.30
C GLY A 130 3.09 0.87 -22.44
N ALA A 131 2.46 0.46 -21.34
CA ALA A 131 1.35 -0.49 -21.35
C ALA A 131 -0.02 0.13 -21.67
N PHE A 132 -0.13 1.45 -21.55
CA PHE A 132 -1.39 2.18 -21.76
C PHE A 132 -1.11 3.43 -22.58
N ASP A 133 -2.05 3.78 -23.45
CA ASP A 133 -2.04 5.00 -24.23
C ASP A 133 -3.41 5.69 -24.15
N ALA A 134 -3.48 6.96 -24.56
CA ALA A 134 -4.69 7.77 -24.45
C ALA A 134 -5.84 7.33 -25.39
N THR A 135 -5.55 6.53 -26.41
CA THR A 135 -6.54 6.05 -27.39
C THR A 135 -7.29 4.83 -26.83
N THR A 136 -6.57 3.91 -26.18
CA THR A 136 -7.11 2.68 -25.62
C THR A 136 -7.47 2.80 -24.13
N PHE A 137 -6.84 3.74 -23.43
CA PHE A 137 -7.15 4.13 -22.05
C PHE A 137 -7.29 5.66 -21.91
N PRO A 138 -8.40 6.26 -22.38
CA PRO A 138 -8.65 7.70 -22.31
C PRO A 138 -8.52 8.36 -20.93
N PRO A 139 -8.78 7.68 -19.78
CA PRO A 139 -8.55 8.26 -18.46
C PRO A 139 -7.12 8.79 -18.25
N LEU A 140 -6.13 8.27 -18.98
CA LEU A 140 -4.74 8.73 -18.92
C LEU A 140 -4.58 10.23 -19.23
N GLU A 141 -5.41 10.78 -20.11
CA GLU A 141 -5.40 12.21 -20.46
C GLU A 141 -6.60 12.97 -19.91
N ARG A 142 -7.80 12.37 -19.98
CA ARG A 142 -9.03 13.06 -19.55
C ARG A 142 -9.01 13.41 -18.08
N PHE A 143 -8.47 12.54 -17.23
CA PHE A 143 -8.47 12.81 -15.80
C PHE A 143 -7.47 13.91 -15.43
N LYS A 144 -6.50 14.25 -16.28
CA LYS A 144 -5.63 15.42 -16.08
C LYS A 144 -6.38 16.74 -16.26
N GLN A 145 -7.52 16.74 -16.94
CA GLN A 145 -8.27 17.95 -17.30
C GLN A 145 -9.30 18.30 -16.22
N ASP A 146 -9.07 19.39 -15.49
CA ASP A 146 -10.00 19.85 -14.44
C ASP A 146 -11.41 20.11 -14.99
N GLU A 147 -11.53 20.60 -16.22
CA GLU A 147 -12.84 20.81 -16.88
C GLU A 147 -13.62 19.50 -17.05
N HIS A 148 -12.94 18.43 -17.49
CA HIS A 148 -13.54 17.10 -17.59
C HIS A 148 -14.02 16.60 -16.23
N LEU A 149 -13.17 16.71 -15.20
CA LEU A 149 -13.51 16.31 -13.83
C LEU A 149 -14.69 17.12 -13.26
N ARG A 150 -14.72 18.44 -13.51
CA ARG A 150 -15.82 19.33 -13.09
C ARG A 150 -17.12 18.97 -13.78
N LEU A 151 -17.09 18.78 -15.09
CA LEU A 151 -18.28 18.47 -15.89
C LEU A 151 -18.89 17.13 -15.48
N LYS A 152 -18.06 16.09 -15.33
CA LYS A 152 -18.53 14.72 -15.00
C LYS A 152 -18.89 14.55 -13.53
N CYS A 153 -18.01 15.02 -12.65
CA CYS A 153 -18.06 14.66 -11.23
C CYS A 153 -18.05 15.85 -10.28
N GLY A 154 -18.02 17.10 -10.76
CA GLY A 154 -17.85 18.28 -9.91
C GLY A 154 -18.89 18.40 -8.80
N HIS A 155 -20.11 17.89 -9.03
CA HIS A 155 -21.20 17.88 -8.07
C HIS A 155 -21.09 16.80 -6.98
N ARG A 156 -20.24 15.77 -7.16
CA ARG A 156 -20.09 14.64 -6.25
C ARG A 156 -19.36 15.05 -4.98
N LEU A 157 -19.75 14.46 -3.85
CA LEU A 157 -19.09 14.67 -2.56
C LEU A 157 -17.90 13.70 -2.40
N VAL A 158 -16.73 14.26 -2.10
CA VAL A 158 -15.48 13.53 -1.89
C VAL A 158 -14.99 13.69 -0.45
N PRO A 159 -14.47 12.61 0.18
CA PRO A 159 -13.91 12.64 1.52
C PRO A 159 -12.51 13.22 1.52
N VAL A 160 -12.38 14.42 2.09
CA VAL A 160 -11.10 15.11 2.21
C VAL A 160 -10.47 14.82 3.56
N LYS A 161 -9.19 14.44 3.51
CA LYS A 161 -8.30 14.37 4.67
C LYS A 161 -7.34 15.57 4.65
N GLN A 162 -7.10 16.13 5.81
CA GLN A 162 -6.16 17.20 6.07
C GLN A 162 -4.97 16.65 6.85
N HIS A 163 -3.81 17.29 6.64
CA HIS A 163 -2.63 16.96 7.43
C HIS A 163 -2.64 17.77 8.72
N TYR A 164 -2.46 17.07 9.82
CA TYR A 164 -2.24 17.68 11.12
C TYR A 164 -0.74 17.72 11.41
N THR A 165 -0.30 18.68 12.22
CA THR A 165 1.07 18.70 12.76
C THR A 165 1.00 18.60 14.28
N ASP A 166 1.89 17.80 14.87
CA ASP A 166 2.05 17.75 16.32
C ASP A 166 2.76 19.01 16.83
N ARG A 167 2.93 19.10 18.15
CA ARG A 167 3.62 20.23 18.80
C ARG A 167 5.09 20.37 18.39
N ASP A 168 5.70 19.31 17.86
CA ASP A 168 7.08 19.28 17.37
C ASP A 168 7.16 19.55 15.85
N GLY A 169 6.04 19.91 15.22
CA GLY A 169 5.94 20.17 13.78
C GLY A 169 6.00 18.89 12.93
N ARG A 170 5.85 17.70 13.51
CA ARG A 170 5.80 16.44 12.77
C ARG A 170 4.41 16.26 12.20
N ARG A 171 4.32 15.77 10.96
CA ARG A 171 3.04 15.45 10.33
C ARG A 171 2.39 14.25 11.01
N ILE A 172 1.17 14.44 11.48
CA ILE A 172 0.31 13.39 12.01
C ILE A 172 -0.61 12.94 10.88
N PHE A 173 -0.63 11.64 10.65
CA PHE A 173 -1.54 11.01 9.71
C PHE A 173 -2.72 10.44 10.48
N THR A 174 -3.90 11.01 10.25
CA THR A 174 -5.16 10.46 10.75
C THR A 174 -5.79 9.61 9.66
N ASN A 175 -6.45 8.53 10.05
CA ASN A 175 -7.28 7.75 9.11
C ASN A 175 -8.66 8.38 8.92
N ASP A 176 -9.04 9.29 9.81
CA ASP A 176 -10.36 9.88 9.88
C ASP A 176 -10.58 10.85 8.71
N GLN A 177 -11.81 10.88 8.22
CA GLN A 177 -12.24 11.85 7.22
C GLN A 177 -12.57 13.15 7.95
N ASP A 178 -11.99 14.27 7.52
CA ASP A 178 -12.24 15.55 8.19
C ASP A 178 -13.52 16.20 7.69
N ARG A 179 -13.81 16.08 6.38
CA ARG A 179 -15.01 16.65 5.77
C ARG A 179 -15.36 16.02 4.43
N LEU A 180 -16.63 16.15 4.05
CA LEU A 180 -17.13 15.90 2.70
C LEU A 180 -17.29 17.25 1.97
N VAL A 181 -16.70 17.38 0.78
CA VAL A 181 -16.83 18.58 -0.07
C VAL A 181 -17.18 18.18 -1.50
N LYS A 182 -17.75 19.11 -2.28
CA LYS A 182 -17.92 18.89 -3.72
C LYS A 182 -16.57 18.78 -4.40
N LEU A 183 -16.42 17.87 -5.38
CA LEU A 183 -15.19 17.75 -6.15
C LEU A 183 -14.79 19.08 -6.82
N SER A 184 -15.75 19.84 -7.33
CA SER A 184 -15.46 21.17 -7.91
C SER A 184 -14.80 22.11 -6.90
N THR A 185 -15.32 22.13 -5.67
CA THR A 185 -14.76 22.95 -4.58
C THR A 185 -13.38 22.45 -4.19
N TYR A 186 -13.18 21.14 -4.13
CA TYR A 186 -11.85 20.55 -3.88
C TYR A 186 -10.83 20.97 -4.95
N LEU A 187 -11.21 20.97 -6.23
CA LEU A 187 -10.35 21.41 -7.34
C LEU A 187 -10.02 22.91 -7.23
N ASP A 188 -10.96 23.76 -6.82
CA ASP A 188 -10.71 25.19 -6.57
C ASP A 188 -9.69 25.39 -5.43
N GLU A 189 -9.85 24.62 -4.35
CA GLU A 189 -8.95 24.69 -3.19
C GLU A 189 -7.55 24.17 -3.51
N LEU A 190 -7.40 23.15 -4.37
CA LEU A 190 -6.08 22.67 -4.85
C LEU A 190 -5.29 23.73 -5.62
N GLN A 191 -5.97 24.64 -6.30
CA GLN A 191 -5.34 25.73 -7.07
C GLN A 191 -5.05 26.95 -6.18
N SER A 192 -5.64 27.01 -4.99
CA SER A 192 -5.57 28.16 -4.09
C SER A 192 -4.24 28.21 -3.34
N LYS A 193 -3.50 29.32 -3.48
CA LYS A 193 -2.25 29.53 -2.73
C LYS A 193 -2.56 29.62 -1.23
N GLY A 194 -1.86 28.83 -0.43
CA GLY A 194 -2.00 28.82 1.03
C GLY A 194 -3.18 28.01 1.56
N ALA A 195 -3.89 27.26 0.70
CA ALA A 195 -4.88 26.29 1.16
C ALA A 195 -4.19 25.21 2.04
N PRO A 196 -4.89 24.68 3.06
CA PRO A 196 -4.38 23.57 3.84
C PRO A 196 -4.07 22.39 2.93
N GLN A 197 -3.04 21.61 3.27
CA GLN A 197 -2.69 20.41 2.53
C GLN A 197 -3.85 19.41 2.61
N MET A 198 -4.48 19.12 1.48
CA MET A 198 -5.61 18.20 1.38
C MET A 198 -5.26 16.97 0.57
N TYR A 199 -5.91 15.86 0.93
CA TYR A 199 -5.68 14.58 0.31
C TYR A 199 -6.97 13.75 0.24
N LEU A 200 -7.40 13.40 -0.96
CA LEU A 200 -8.36 12.32 -1.17
C LEU A 200 -7.55 11.02 -1.11
N ALA A 201 -7.41 10.42 0.08
CA ALA A 201 -6.55 9.25 0.27
C ALA A 201 -7.37 7.96 0.33
N LYS A 202 -7.07 7.00 -0.55
CA LYS A 202 -7.77 5.70 -0.62
C LYS A 202 -9.29 5.88 -0.77
N MET A 203 -9.68 6.86 -1.58
CA MET A 203 -11.08 7.11 -1.88
C MET A 203 -11.57 6.05 -2.85
N ASP A 204 -12.59 5.26 -2.47
CA ASP A 204 -13.21 4.32 -3.38
C ASP A 204 -13.86 5.08 -4.55
N LEU A 205 -13.35 4.82 -5.75
CA LEU A 205 -13.79 5.51 -6.96
C LEU A 205 -15.24 5.14 -7.31
N ARG A 206 -15.65 3.89 -7.08
CA ARG A 206 -17.02 3.43 -7.39
C ARG A 206 -18.05 4.15 -6.53
N THR A 207 -17.77 4.30 -5.25
CA THR A 207 -18.67 4.96 -4.30
C THR A 207 -18.71 6.47 -4.49
N HIS A 208 -17.55 7.12 -4.62
CA HIS A 208 -17.48 8.58 -4.59
C HIS A 208 -17.54 9.23 -5.97
N LEU A 209 -16.99 8.59 -7.00
CA LEU A 209 -16.87 9.13 -8.36
C LEU A 209 -17.25 8.04 -9.40
N PRO A 210 -18.48 7.51 -9.38
CA PRO A 210 -18.90 6.39 -10.22
C PRO A 210 -18.72 6.65 -11.72
N GLU A 211 -18.80 7.90 -12.17
CA GLU A 211 -18.56 8.27 -13.57
C GLU A 211 -17.10 8.05 -13.97
N MET A 212 -16.13 8.41 -13.11
CA MET A 212 -14.71 8.11 -13.33
C MET A 212 -14.45 6.61 -13.25
N HIS A 213 -15.07 5.91 -12.30
CA HIS A 213 -14.97 4.46 -12.21
C HIS A 213 -15.44 3.80 -13.51
N ALA A 214 -16.58 4.24 -14.06
CA ALA A 214 -17.09 3.75 -15.34
C ALA A 214 -16.09 3.99 -16.48
N GLU A 215 -15.45 5.16 -16.57
CA GLU A 215 -14.43 5.42 -17.60
C GLU A 215 -13.19 4.50 -17.47
N VAL A 216 -12.77 4.17 -16.25
CA VAL A 216 -11.66 3.23 -16.02
C VAL A 216 -12.06 1.81 -16.42
N THR A 217 -13.23 1.34 -16.01
CA THR A 217 -13.67 -0.04 -16.23
C THR A 217 -14.19 -0.34 -17.63
N SER A 218 -14.67 0.67 -18.36
CA SER A 218 -15.18 0.51 -19.73
C SER A 218 -14.15 0.82 -20.81
N ALA A 219 -12.94 1.26 -20.43
CA ALA A 219 -11.86 1.50 -21.38
C ALA A 219 -11.45 0.20 -22.10
N PRO A 220 -11.19 0.24 -23.42
CA PRO A 220 -10.73 -0.92 -24.19
C PRO A 220 -9.51 -1.63 -23.58
N SER A 221 -8.55 -0.86 -23.06
CA SER A 221 -7.32 -1.36 -22.43
C SER A 221 -7.17 -0.78 -21.02
N SER A 222 -7.98 -1.29 -20.08
CA SER A 222 -7.86 -0.93 -18.66
C SER A 222 -6.69 -1.67 -18.00
N PRO A 223 -6.12 -1.13 -16.90
CA PRO A 223 -5.09 -1.85 -16.15
C PRO A 223 -5.51 -3.25 -15.67
N TYR A 224 -6.80 -3.43 -15.37
CA TYR A 224 -7.33 -4.74 -14.99
C TYR A 224 -7.48 -5.69 -16.18
N THR A 225 -7.89 -5.22 -17.35
CA THR A 225 -8.02 -6.08 -18.53
C THR A 225 -6.65 -6.52 -19.06
N GLU A 226 -5.64 -5.65 -18.99
CA GLU A 226 -4.28 -5.96 -19.45
C GLU A 226 -3.51 -6.87 -18.49
N TYR A 227 -3.64 -6.65 -17.18
CA TYR A 227 -2.80 -7.32 -16.19
C TYR A 227 -3.55 -8.08 -15.10
N GLY A 228 -4.88 -8.00 -15.03
CA GLY A 228 -5.68 -8.60 -13.96
C GLY A 228 -5.50 -10.10 -13.84
N GLY A 229 -5.29 -10.83 -14.94
CA GLY A 229 -5.02 -12.27 -14.90
C GLY A 229 -3.62 -12.67 -14.39
N CYS A 230 -2.72 -11.70 -14.15
CA CYS A 230 -1.52 -11.94 -13.33
C CYS A 230 -1.86 -12.01 -11.84
N PHE A 231 -3.02 -11.51 -11.44
CA PHE A 231 -3.41 -11.34 -10.04
C PHE A 231 -4.67 -12.17 -9.75
N GLY A 232 -5.21 -12.05 -8.54
CA GLY A 232 -6.54 -12.55 -8.21
C GLY A 232 -7.65 -11.61 -8.70
N LYS A 233 -8.89 -11.86 -8.28
CA LYS A 233 -10.04 -11.04 -8.67
C LYS A 233 -9.86 -9.61 -8.17
N LEU A 234 -10.38 -8.64 -8.91
CA LEU A 234 -10.54 -7.28 -8.38
C LEU A 234 -11.41 -7.35 -7.12
N ILE A 235 -10.94 -6.79 -6.00
CA ILE A 235 -11.76 -6.73 -4.78
C ILE A 235 -12.90 -5.72 -4.97
N ASP A 236 -13.99 -5.84 -4.21
CA ASP A 236 -15.21 -5.06 -4.46
C ASP A 236 -14.97 -3.54 -4.57
N ASP A 237 -14.16 -2.95 -3.67
CA ASP A 237 -13.78 -1.52 -3.72
C ASP A 237 -12.43 -1.29 -4.42
N GLY A 238 -12.10 -2.15 -5.39
CA GLY A 238 -10.74 -2.40 -5.83
C GLY A 238 -10.06 -1.23 -6.52
N VAL A 239 -10.80 -0.31 -7.15
CA VAL A 239 -10.23 0.89 -7.76
C VAL A 239 -10.33 2.05 -6.78
N VAL A 240 -9.22 2.36 -6.12
CA VAL A 240 -9.13 3.53 -5.22
C VAL A 240 -8.32 4.65 -5.85
N CYS A 241 -8.71 5.86 -5.53
CA CYS A 241 -8.08 7.08 -6.00
C CYS A 241 -7.28 7.74 -4.87
N TYR A 242 -6.11 8.24 -5.25
CA TYR A 242 -5.34 9.19 -4.47
C TYR A 242 -5.21 10.48 -5.26
N PHE A 243 -5.76 11.56 -4.74
CA PHE A 243 -5.73 12.86 -5.39
C PHE A 243 -5.31 13.91 -4.37
N GLY A 244 -4.30 14.71 -4.70
CA GLY A 244 -3.73 15.70 -3.83
C GLY A 244 -3.11 16.90 -4.54
N GLY A 245 -2.68 17.86 -3.73
CA GLY A 245 -1.91 19.03 -4.14
C GLY A 245 -0.41 18.89 -3.87
N GLY A 246 0.14 17.67 -3.94
CA GLY A 246 1.58 17.46 -3.76
C GLY A 246 1.99 17.26 -2.31
N GLU A 247 3.23 16.86 -2.05
CA GLU A 247 3.77 16.55 -0.71
C GLU A 247 2.92 15.60 0.18
N ASN A 248 1.87 14.96 -0.34
CA ASN A 248 1.03 14.03 0.40
C ASN A 248 1.80 12.74 0.68
N THR A 249 1.96 12.43 1.96
CA THR A 249 2.73 11.27 2.43
C THR A 249 1.77 10.23 2.99
N THR A 250 2.11 8.96 2.79
CA THR A 250 1.44 7.82 3.43
C THR A 250 2.49 7.11 4.28
N ASN A 251 2.15 6.77 5.53
CA ASN A 251 3.06 6.06 6.42
C ASN A 251 3.46 4.70 5.85
N THR A 252 4.62 4.20 6.27
CA THR A 252 5.03 2.82 5.96
C THR A 252 4.01 1.84 6.53
N HIS A 253 3.47 1.01 5.64
CA HIS A 253 2.48 -0.03 5.91
C HIS A 253 2.68 -1.17 4.90
N PHE A 254 1.93 -2.25 5.06
CA PHE A 254 1.75 -3.26 4.04
C PHE A 254 0.27 -3.54 3.84
N ASP A 255 -0.09 -3.98 2.64
CA ASP A 255 -1.44 -4.40 2.28
C ASP A 255 -1.51 -5.93 2.15
N GLY A 256 -2.71 -6.48 2.30
CA GLY A 256 -2.99 -7.89 2.02
C GLY A 256 -3.28 -8.18 0.54
N TYR A 257 -3.10 -7.22 -0.36
CA TYR A 257 -3.57 -7.32 -1.74
C TYR A 257 -2.40 -7.11 -2.71
N GLU A 258 -2.55 -7.63 -3.93
CA GLU A 258 -1.68 -7.23 -5.03
C GLU A 258 -2.13 -5.84 -5.50
N ASN A 259 -1.16 -4.95 -5.69
CA ASN A 259 -1.39 -3.53 -5.97
C ASN A 259 -0.85 -3.18 -7.35
N LEU A 260 -1.74 -2.76 -8.25
CA LEU A 260 -1.37 -2.14 -9.53
C LEU A 260 -1.63 -0.63 -9.44
N MET A 261 -0.55 0.14 -9.34
CA MET A 261 -0.59 1.60 -9.15
C MET A 261 -0.31 2.33 -10.47
N LEU A 262 -1.28 3.10 -10.96
CA LEU A 262 -1.18 3.92 -12.16
C LEU A 262 -1.14 5.40 -11.78
N VAL A 263 0.02 6.04 -11.97
CA VAL A 263 0.16 7.50 -11.82
C VAL A 263 -0.39 8.15 -13.09
N VAL A 264 -1.52 8.85 -12.95
CA VAL A 264 -2.19 9.54 -14.06
C VAL A 264 -1.66 10.97 -14.21
N ASP A 265 -1.44 11.67 -13.09
CA ASP A 265 -0.88 13.01 -13.07
C ASP A 265 0.12 13.17 -11.92
N GLY A 266 1.16 13.96 -12.14
CA GLY A 266 2.23 14.21 -11.16
C GLY A 266 3.23 13.06 -11.00
N THR A 267 3.75 12.88 -9.79
CA THR A 267 4.77 11.87 -9.47
C THR A 267 4.57 11.32 -8.06
N LYS A 268 4.71 10.00 -7.89
CA LYS A 268 4.71 9.35 -6.58
C LYS A 268 6.09 8.79 -6.26
N HIS A 269 6.62 9.19 -5.12
CA HIS A 269 7.85 8.60 -4.56
C HIS A 269 7.47 7.46 -3.62
N LEU A 270 7.95 6.24 -3.93
CA LEU A 270 7.72 5.05 -3.13
C LEU A 270 9.03 4.60 -2.50
N LEU A 271 8.96 4.25 -1.22
CA LEU A 271 10.02 3.56 -0.50
C LEU A 271 9.50 2.18 -0.14
N LEU A 272 10.07 1.16 -0.78
CA LEU A 272 9.62 -0.23 -0.66
C LEU A 272 10.59 -1.03 0.19
N TYR A 273 10.04 -1.85 1.07
CA TYR A 273 10.79 -2.80 1.89
C TYR A 273 10.24 -4.20 1.60
N PRO A 274 11.10 -5.20 1.30
CA PRO A 274 10.62 -6.55 1.10
C PRO A 274 10.14 -7.14 2.44
N PRO A 275 9.21 -8.11 2.42
CA PRO A 275 8.68 -8.72 3.65
C PRO A 275 9.77 -9.31 4.58
N GLY A 276 10.89 -9.79 4.03
CA GLY A 276 12.02 -10.30 4.81
C GLY A 276 12.73 -9.28 5.71
N GLU A 277 12.49 -7.97 5.51
CA GLU A 277 13.06 -6.88 6.32
C GLU A 277 12.16 -6.48 7.51
N VAL A 278 11.05 -7.20 7.74
CA VAL A 278 10.06 -6.91 8.79
C VAL A 278 10.66 -6.73 10.20
N ASP A 279 11.75 -7.43 10.50
CA ASP A 279 12.46 -7.34 11.78
C ASP A 279 13.01 -5.93 12.05
N HIS A 280 13.28 -5.16 10.99
CA HIS A 280 13.84 -3.81 11.02
C HIS A 280 12.80 -2.71 10.90
N LEU A 281 11.53 -3.07 10.67
CA LEU A 281 10.46 -2.10 10.46
C LEU A 281 9.72 -1.74 11.76
N TYR A 282 10.16 -2.23 12.94
CA TYR A 282 9.62 -1.85 14.25
C TYR A 282 8.10 -1.70 14.25
N ILE A 283 7.43 -2.78 13.84
CA ILE A 283 5.98 -2.75 13.63
C ILE A 283 5.28 -2.29 14.90
N THR A 284 4.31 -1.40 14.77
CA THR A 284 3.33 -1.01 15.77
C THR A 284 1.93 -1.36 15.29
N ARG A 285 1.08 -1.76 16.22
CA ARG A 285 -0.33 -1.99 15.96
C ARG A 285 -1.13 -0.89 16.64
N MET A 286 -1.43 0.18 15.91
CA MET A 286 -2.37 1.21 16.38
C MET A 286 -3.80 0.66 16.27
N GLY A 287 -4.63 0.97 17.27
CA GLY A 287 -5.89 0.30 17.62
C GLY A 287 -6.80 -0.09 16.46
N GLY A 288 -7.26 -1.35 16.47
CA GLY A 288 -8.37 -1.86 15.65
C GLY A 288 -8.15 -1.95 14.14
N SER A 289 -7.12 -1.30 13.59
CA SER A 289 -6.86 -1.31 12.16
C SER A 289 -6.36 -2.69 11.69
N ALA A 290 -6.76 -3.08 10.47
CA ALA A 290 -6.29 -4.26 9.76
C ALA A 290 -4.85 -4.10 9.22
N TYR A 291 -4.23 -2.96 9.47
CA TYR A 291 -2.89 -2.60 9.00
C TYR A 291 -1.90 -2.63 10.14
N SER A 292 -0.69 -3.11 9.86
CA SER A 292 0.43 -2.90 10.77
C SER A 292 1.21 -1.68 10.30
N TYR A 293 1.46 -0.74 11.21
CA TYR A 293 2.24 0.45 10.96
C TYR A 293 3.68 0.22 11.37
N SER A 294 4.61 1.00 10.86
CA SER A 294 5.95 1.10 11.43
C SER A 294 6.01 2.33 12.34
N ALA A 295 6.66 2.21 13.51
CA ALA A 295 7.03 3.39 14.30
C ALA A 295 8.17 4.21 13.64
N ILE A 296 8.82 3.68 12.59
CA ILE A 296 9.71 4.49 11.77
C ILE A 296 8.80 5.47 11.03
N PRO A 297 8.92 6.80 11.29
CA PRO A 297 8.20 7.80 10.51
C PRO A 297 8.50 7.57 9.02
N PRO A 298 7.63 8.00 8.08
CA PRO A 298 8.10 8.18 6.71
C PRO A 298 9.35 9.06 6.83
N MET A 299 10.52 8.50 6.51
CA MET A 299 11.81 9.10 6.85
C MET A 299 11.73 10.59 6.53
N VAL A 300 11.80 11.42 7.56
CA VAL A 300 11.79 12.88 7.45
C VAL A 300 12.69 13.25 6.28
N ARG A 301 12.15 14.04 5.32
CA ARG A 301 12.82 14.57 4.11
C ARG A 301 14.29 14.14 4.07
N LEU A 302 14.64 13.18 3.19
CA LEU A 302 16.05 12.92 2.86
C LEU A 302 16.71 14.28 2.70
N ARG A 303 17.66 14.61 3.59
CA ARG A 303 18.37 15.89 3.54
C ARG A 303 18.90 16.06 2.11
N PRO A 304 18.99 17.29 1.57
CA PRO A 304 19.40 17.54 0.18
C PRO A 304 20.64 16.76 -0.28
N ARG A 305 21.57 16.45 0.66
CA ARG A 305 22.80 15.67 0.42
C ARG A 305 22.61 14.22 -0.07
N LEU A 306 21.41 13.63 0.00
CA LEU A 306 21.13 12.30 -0.56
C LEU A 306 20.52 12.33 -1.98
N ARG A 307 20.11 13.51 -2.48
CA ARG A 307 19.66 13.64 -3.89
C ARG A 307 20.79 13.42 -4.89
N ASP A 308 22.03 13.73 -4.49
CA ASP A 308 23.19 13.67 -5.38
C ASP A 308 23.78 12.25 -5.54
N ARG A 309 23.21 11.25 -4.86
CA ARG A 309 23.67 9.85 -4.94
C ARG A 309 22.68 8.88 -5.57
N VAL A 310 21.51 9.35 -6.02
CA VAL A 310 20.48 8.52 -6.69
C VAL A 310 20.12 9.13 -8.06
N ARG A 311 21.11 9.62 -8.78
CA ARG A 311 20.99 9.89 -10.22
C ARG A 311 21.65 8.75 -10.99
#